data_AF-A0AAU3L3M5-F1
#
_entry.id   AF-A0AAU3L3M5-F1
#
_cell.length_a   1.000
_cell.length_b   1.000
_cell.length_c   1.000
_cell.angle_alpha   90.00
_cell.angle_beta   90.00
_cell.angle_gamma   90.00
#
_symmetry.space_group_name_H-M   'P 1'
#
loop_
_entity.id
_entity.type
_entity.pdbx_description
1 polymer ?
#
loop_
_entity_poly.entity_id
_entity_poly.type
_entity_poly.pdbx_seq_one_letter_code
_entity_poly.pdbx_strand_id
1 'polypeptide(L)'
;MAEQLTKWSVTDGTVVRHMHYGLRVQIPSGEIGVVDRVDIADNYVNPADWPAIGSVVTVVGAGYAGSQLRLSTRPSHLDEARARTASTGEATARAGAEDLKGTQRVRPGEATR
;
A
#
# COMPACT_ATOMS: atom_id res chain seq x y z
N MET A 1 -2.89 9.59 -14.67
CA MET A 1 -3.33 8.21 -14.34
C MET A 1 -3.27 8.13 -12.82
N ALA A 2 -4.39 7.90 -12.13
CA ALA A 2 -4.37 7.77 -10.68
C ALA A 2 -3.65 6.45 -10.35
N GLU A 3 -2.58 6.52 -9.55
CA GLU A 3 -1.93 5.34 -8.98
C GLU A 3 -2.97 4.62 -8.12
N GLN A 4 -3.53 3.54 -8.69
CA GLN A 4 -4.49 2.72 -7.98
C GLN A 4 -3.77 2.10 -6.79
N LEU A 5 -4.29 2.33 -5.58
CA LEU A 5 -3.78 1.67 -4.39
C LEU A 5 -3.89 0.15 -4.58
N THR A 6 -2.74 -0.52 -4.67
CA THR A 6 -2.69 -1.97 -4.87
C THR A 6 -3.27 -2.67 -3.65
N LYS A 7 -3.92 -3.82 -3.85
CA LYS A 7 -4.40 -4.65 -2.74
C LYS A 7 -3.21 -5.01 -1.84
N TRP A 8 -3.38 -4.87 -0.53
CA TRP A 8 -2.35 -5.02 0.52
C TRP A 8 -1.30 -3.91 0.59
N SER A 9 -1.44 -2.81 -0.18
CA SER A 9 -0.62 -1.62 0.03
C SER A 9 -1.08 -0.86 1.27
N VAL A 10 -0.16 -0.61 2.19
CA VAL A 10 -0.37 0.22 3.39
C VAL A 10 -0.06 1.67 3.03
N THR A 11 -0.94 2.59 3.41
CA THR A 11 -0.76 4.03 3.23
C THR A 11 -1.41 4.79 4.38
N ASP A 12 -0.95 6.01 4.63
CA ASP A 12 -1.67 6.94 5.51
C ASP A 12 -2.86 7.56 4.79
N GLY A 13 -3.91 7.88 5.53
CA GLY A 13 -5.07 8.56 4.99
C GLY A 13 -5.74 9.44 6.02
N THR A 14 -6.33 10.53 5.58
CA THR A 14 -7.04 11.47 6.46
C THR A 14 -8.53 11.16 6.47
N VAL A 15 -9.13 11.01 7.64
CA VAL A 15 -10.58 10.80 7.76
C VAL A 15 -11.28 12.09 7.34
N VAL A 16 -12.01 12.06 6.23
CA VAL A 16 -12.73 13.24 5.72
C VAL A 16 -14.21 13.24 6.11
N ARG A 17 -14.77 12.06 6.41
CA ARG A 17 -16.19 11.95 6.78
C ARG A 17 -16.51 10.68 7.55
N HIS A 18 -17.47 10.77 8.47
CA HIS A 18 -18.14 9.63 9.08
C HIS A 18 -19.44 9.31 8.34
N MET A 19 -19.73 8.03 8.16
CA MET A 19 -20.94 7.50 7.53
C MET A 19 -21.55 6.41 8.41
N HIS A 20 -22.85 6.17 8.31
CA HIS A 20 -23.52 5.15 9.14
C HIS A 20 -22.98 3.71 8.93
N TYR A 21 -22.33 3.45 7.80
CA TYR A 21 -21.68 2.18 7.47
C TYR A 21 -20.15 2.19 7.65
N GLY A 22 -19.53 3.31 8.04
CA GLY A 22 -18.07 3.38 8.21
C GLY A 22 -17.47 4.77 7.99
N LEU A 23 -16.26 4.84 7.44
CA LEU A 23 -15.47 6.05 7.32
C LEU A 23 -15.08 6.33 5.87
N ARG A 24 -15.05 7.60 5.48
CA ARG A 24 -14.37 8.03 4.26
C ARG A 24 -13.00 8.56 4.61
N VAL A 25 -12.00 8.02 3.93
CA VAL A 25 -10.60 8.35 4.14
C VAL A 25 -10.02 8.81 2.81
N GLN A 26 -9.41 9.99 2.79
CA GLN A 26 -8.66 10.50 1.65
C GLN A 26 -7.21 10.06 1.77
N ILE A 27 -6.71 9.36 0.75
CA ILE A 27 -5.31 8.94 0.66
C ILE A 27 -4.46 10.07 0.04
N PRO A 28 -3.12 10.08 0.22
CA PRO A 28 -2.24 11.11 -0.35
C PRO A 28 -2.31 11.23 -1.86
N SER A 29 -2.70 10.17 -2.57
CA SER A 29 -2.97 10.20 -4.01
C SER A 29 -4.18 11.08 -4.41
N GLY A 30 -4.92 11.60 -3.43
CA GLY A 30 -6.12 12.42 -3.62
C GLY A 30 -7.41 11.61 -3.77
N GLU A 31 -7.32 10.28 -3.91
CA GLU A 31 -8.46 9.38 -3.99
C GLU A 31 -9.16 9.23 -2.63
N ILE A 32 -10.48 9.00 -2.65
CA ILE A 32 -11.28 8.81 -1.44
C ILE A 32 -11.71 7.35 -1.35
N GLY A 33 -11.11 6.64 -0.40
CA GLY A 33 -11.50 5.28 -0.04
C GLY A 33 -12.57 5.23 1.05
N VAL A 34 -13.22 4.08 1.14
CA VAL A 34 -14.23 3.77 2.15
C VAL A 34 -13.71 2.65 3.04
N VAL A 35 -13.76 2.88 4.35
CA VAL A 35 -13.52 1.88 5.39
C VAL A 35 -14.87 1.46 5.93
N ASP A 36 -15.22 0.19 5.82
CA ASP A 36 -16.47 -0.34 6.43
C ASP A 36 -16.30 -0.42 7.95
N ARG A 37 -17.40 -0.32 8.70
CA ARG A 37 -17.39 -0.44 10.17
C ARG A 37 -16.69 -1.71 10.66
N VAL A 38 -16.81 -2.81 9.91
CA VAL A 38 -16.16 -4.07 10.29
C VAL A 38 -14.65 -3.94 10.11
N ASP A 39 -14.21 -3.18 9.12
CA ASP A 39 -12.80 -2.97 8.75
C ASP A 39 -12.11 -1.85 9.54
N ILE A 40 -12.81 -1.22 10.51
CA ILE A 40 -12.23 -0.19 11.38
C ILE A 40 -11.25 -0.81 12.39
N ALA A 41 -11.66 -1.89 13.05
CA ALA A 41 -10.89 -2.58 14.07
C ALA A 41 -11.23 -4.07 14.08
N ASP A 42 -10.40 -4.88 14.73
CA ASP A 42 -10.65 -6.32 14.89
C ASP A 42 -11.91 -6.62 15.71
N ASN A 43 -12.20 -5.74 16.68
CA ASN A 43 -13.40 -5.79 17.50
C ASN A 43 -14.40 -4.71 17.07
N TYR A 44 -15.68 -4.90 17.42
CA TYR A 44 -16.69 -3.89 17.20
C TYR A 44 -16.35 -2.60 17.95
N VAL A 45 -16.24 -1.49 17.22
CA VAL A 45 -16.01 -0.15 17.78
C VAL A 45 -17.29 0.66 17.65
N ASN A 46 -17.70 1.28 18.76
CA ASN A 46 -18.85 2.16 18.79
C ASN A 46 -18.60 3.38 17.87
N PRO A 47 -19.58 3.81 17.04
CA PRO A 47 -19.47 5.03 16.24
C PRO A 47 -18.97 6.28 16.98
N ALA A 48 -19.23 6.38 18.29
CA ALA A 48 -18.73 7.46 19.13
C ALA A 48 -17.19 7.45 19.33
N ASP A 49 -16.56 6.27 19.23
CA ASP A 49 -15.12 6.06 19.38
C ASP A 49 -14.39 6.01 18.02
N TRP A 50 -15.09 6.32 16.93
CA TRP A 50 -14.46 6.38 15.62
C TRP A 50 -13.43 7.52 15.55
N PRO A 51 -12.34 7.32 14.79
CA PRO A 51 -11.31 8.35 14.63
C PRO A 51 -11.93 9.64 14.07
N ALA A 52 -11.65 10.77 14.71
CA ALA A 52 -12.25 12.05 14.36
C ALA A 52 -11.98 12.47 12.91
N ILE A 53 -12.88 13.28 12.36
CA ILE A 53 -12.70 13.90 11.04
C ILE A 53 -11.48 14.83 11.11
N GLY A 54 -10.57 14.70 10.15
CA GLY A 54 -9.27 15.37 10.09
C GLY A 54 -8.13 14.58 10.71
N SER A 55 -8.40 13.47 11.40
CA SER A 55 -7.36 12.60 11.94
C SER A 55 -6.70 11.77 10.84
N VAL A 56 -5.38 11.63 10.94
CA VAL A 56 -4.59 10.76 10.07
C VAL A 56 -4.61 9.34 10.63
N VAL A 57 -5.00 8.37 9.80
CA VAL A 57 -5.09 6.95 10.14
C VAL A 57 -4.33 6.11 9.11
N THR A 58 -3.69 5.04 9.57
CA THR A 58 -3.03 4.09 8.67
C THR A 58 -4.05 3.11 8.12
N VAL A 59 -4.15 3.05 6.80
CA VAL A 59 -5.08 2.19 6.06
C VAL A 59 -4.33 1.21 5.17
N VAL A 60 -4.95 0.07 4.89
CA VAL A 60 -4.51 -0.86 3.85
C VAL A 60 -5.56 -0.96 2.75
N GLY A 61 -5.12 -1.05 1.50
CA GLY A 61 -5.98 -1.35 0.36
C GLY A 61 -6.54 -2.75 0.43
N ALA A 62 -7.84 -2.90 0.69
CA ALA A 62 -8.55 -4.18 0.63
C ALA A 62 -8.91 -4.60 -0.81
N GLY A 63 -8.81 -3.65 -1.76
CA GLY A 63 -9.11 -3.80 -3.18
C GLY A 63 -10.21 -2.84 -3.63
N TYR A 64 -10.68 -3.01 -4.87
CA TYR A 64 -11.75 -2.19 -5.44
C TYR A 64 -13.05 -2.98 -5.55
N ALA A 65 -14.14 -2.38 -5.10
CA ALA A 65 -15.49 -2.88 -5.35
C ALA A 65 -16.13 -2.01 -6.45
N GLY A 66 -15.98 -2.42 -7.70
CA GLY A 66 -16.34 -1.59 -8.85
C GLY A 66 -15.39 -0.40 -8.97
N SER A 67 -15.90 0.81 -8.76
CA SER A 67 -15.10 2.06 -8.77
C SER A 67 -14.81 2.60 -7.36
N GLN A 68 -15.18 1.86 -6.31
CA GLN A 68 -15.01 2.28 -4.93
C GLN A 68 -13.76 1.60 -4.34
N LEU A 69 -12.75 2.39 -3.99
CA LEU A 69 -11.60 1.91 -3.22
C LEU A 69 -12.07 1.52 -1.81
N ARG A 70 -11.78 0.27 -1.42
CA ARG A 70 -12.01 -0.22 -0.06
C ARG A 70 -10.72 -0.21 0.73
N LEU A 71 -10.81 0.35 1.92
CA LEU A 71 -9.71 0.49 2.85
C LEU A 71 -10.05 -0.25 4.15
N SER A 72 -9.03 -0.75 4.83
CA SER A 72 -9.17 -1.31 6.17
C SER A 72 -8.14 -0.65 7.10
N THR A 73 -8.55 -0.30 8.32
CA THR A 73 -7.64 0.18 9.39
C THR A 73 -7.35 -0.91 10.42
N ARG A 74 -7.83 -2.13 10.20
CA ARG A 74 -7.64 -3.28 11.09
C ARG A 74 -6.15 -3.57 11.38
N PRO A 75 -5.76 -3.68 12.66
CA PRO A 75 -4.43 -4.14 13.06
C PRO A 75 -4.02 -5.46 12.40
N SER A 76 -4.89 -6.48 12.38
CA SER A 76 -4.56 -7.77 11.76
C SER A 76 -4.29 -7.67 10.26
N HIS A 77 -5.06 -6.85 9.54
CA HIS A 77 -4.84 -6.62 8.11
C HIS A 77 -3.57 -5.80 7.85
N LEU A 78 -3.24 -4.84 8.71
CA LEU A 78 -1.98 -4.11 8.63
C LEU A 78 -0.78 -5.02 8.89
N ASP A 79 -0.90 -5.96 9.84
CA ASP A 79 0.12 -6.95 10.13
C ASP A 79 0.33 -7.90 8.93
N GLU A 80 -0.76 -8.44 8.35
CA GLU A 80 -0.70 -9.26 7.13
C GLU A 80 -0.11 -8.51 5.93
N ALA A 81 -0.51 -7.24 5.75
CA ALA A 81 0.00 -6.41 4.68
C ALA A 81 1.50 -6.18 4.84
N ARG A 82 1.95 -5.90 6.08
CA ARG A 82 3.35 -5.72 6.43
C ARG A 82 4.15 -7.00 6.27
N ALA A 83 3.59 -8.15 6.65
CA ALA A 83 4.19 -9.46 6.43
C ALA A 83 4.36 -9.75 4.92
N ARG A 84 3.37 -9.37 4.09
CA ARG A 84 3.44 -9.49 2.61
C ARG A 84 4.43 -8.53 1.97
N THR A 85 4.50 -7.28 2.43
CA THR A 85 5.49 -6.31 1.91
C THR A 85 6.90 -6.69 2.35
N ALA A 86 7.08 -7.20 3.57
CA ALA A 86 8.37 -7.72 4.03
C ALA A 86 8.84 -8.92 3.18
N SER A 87 7.94 -9.85 2.86
CA SER A 87 8.25 -10.99 2.00
C SER A 87 8.43 -10.61 0.51
N THR A 88 7.79 -9.52 0.04
CA THR A 88 8.01 -8.99 -1.32
C THR A 88 9.32 -8.18 -1.41
N GLY A 89 9.71 -7.49 -0.34
CA GLY A 89 10.98 -6.77 -0.22
C GLY A 89 12.21 -7.67 -0.34
N GLU A 90 12.09 -8.95 0.04
CA GLU A 90 13.17 -9.93 -0.11
C GLU A 90 13.32 -10.44 -1.56
N ALA A 91 12.28 -10.34 -2.39
CA ALA A 91 12.34 -10.72 -3.81
C ALA A 91 12.93 -9.61 -4.70
N THR A 92 12.75 -8.33 -4.37
CA THR A 92 13.33 -7.22 -5.15
C THR A 92 14.77 -6.90 -4.76
N ALA A 93 15.19 -7.17 -3.52
CA ALA A 93 16.57 -6.95 -3.07
C ALA A 93 17.60 -7.91 -3.70
N ARG A 94 17.18 -9.04 -4.29
CA ARG A 94 18.09 -9.93 -5.05
C ARG A 94 18.22 -9.60 -6.54
N ALA A 95 17.36 -8.74 -7.10
CA ALA A 95 17.43 -8.40 -8.52
C ALA A 95 18.39 -7.23 -8.85
N GLY A 96 18.90 -6.52 -7.83
CA GLY A 96 19.76 -5.34 -8.02
C GLY A 96 21.27 -5.56 -7.81
N ALA A 97 21.72 -6.78 -7.50
CA ALA A 97 23.12 -7.03 -7.11
C ALA A 97 23.95 -7.79 -8.15
N GLU A 98 23.41 -8.12 -9.33
CA GLU A 98 24.11 -8.95 -10.34
C GLU A 98 24.63 -8.20 -11.58
N ASP A 99 24.58 -6.86 -11.65
CA ASP A 99 25.08 -6.12 -12.83
C ASP A 99 26.43 -5.41 -12.64
N LEU A 100 27.11 -5.59 -11.50
CA LEU A 100 28.39 -4.94 -11.22
C LEU A 100 29.52 -5.94 -10.94
N LYS A 101 29.70 -6.91 -11.84
CA LYS A 101 30.98 -7.62 -11.92
C LYS A 101 31.32 -7.94 -13.38
N GLY A 102 32.22 -7.13 -13.95
CA GLY A 102 33.05 -7.59 -15.05
C GLY A 102 33.18 -6.70 -16.27
N THR A 103 33.40 -5.39 -16.07
CA THR A 103 34.33 -4.69 -16.96
C THR A 103 35.63 -5.52 -17.01
N GLN A 104 36.02 -5.91 -18.21
CA GLN A 104 37.39 -6.00 -18.74
C GLN A 104 37.62 -7.29 -19.55
N ARG A 105 37.46 -7.16 -20.87
CA ARG A 105 38.31 -7.90 -21.81
C ARG A 105 38.65 -7.00 -22.99
N VAL A 106 39.66 -6.17 -22.78
CA VAL A 106 40.49 -5.67 -23.90
C VAL A 106 41.09 -6.88 -24.61
N ARG A 107 40.95 -6.94 -25.95
CA ARG A 107 41.95 -7.60 -26.79
C ARG A 107 42.21 -6.73 -28.04
N PRO A 108 43.49 -6.50 -28.38
CA PRO A 108 43.91 -5.56 -29.41
C PRO A 108 44.06 -6.22 -30.78
N GLY A 109 43.92 -5.43 -31.85
CA GLY A 109 44.52 -5.65 -33.20
C GLY A 109 44.09 -6.92 -33.94
N GLU A 110 44.24 -7.08 -35.25
CA GLU A 110 44.79 -6.26 -36.32
C GLU A 110 44.51 -6.99 -37.65
N ALA A 111 44.27 -6.20 -38.70
CA ALA A 111 44.51 -6.41 -40.12
C ALA A 111 43.96 -7.64 -40.88
N THR A 112 42.99 -7.36 -41.73
CA THR A 112 43.10 -7.39 -43.20
C THR A 112 44.32 -8.11 -43.79
N ARG A 113 44.09 -9.24 -44.49
CA ARG A 113 44.64 -9.47 -45.83
C ARG A 113 43.82 -10.51 -46.60
#